data_AF-E9IGB8-F1
#
_entry.id   AF-E9IGB8-F1
#
_cell.length_a   1.000
_cell.length_b   1.000
_cell.length_c   1.000
_cell.angle_alpha   90.00
_cell.angle_beta   90.00
_cell.angle_gamma   90.00
#
_symmetry.space_group_name_H-M   'P 1'
#
loop_
_entity.id
_entity.type
_entity.pdbx_description
1 polymer ?
#
loop_
_entity_poly.entity_id
_entity_poly.type
_entity_poly.pdbx_seq_one_letter_code
_entity_poly.pdbx_strand_id
1 'polypeptide(L)'
;ILRPNGTALLYIVASHDLFEVLRILARDVRFEQYIPDKIRNFGPYYNSNNARKELKELLQSVGFTVYHCSLREASYSEKKSELFLKSIISILPFLEDMPNDVIEKFKKVLIYKYLKKKINYKSIDNEELTLDLYKVLVVYAQK
;
A
#
# COMPACT_ATOMS: atom_id res chain seq x y z
N ILE A 1 6.25 7.90 23.57
CA ILE A 1 6.69 6.56 24.05
C ILE A 1 5.55 5.98 24.90
N LEU A 2 5.23 4.69 24.75
CA LEU A 2 4.15 4.05 25.52
C LEU A 2 4.49 4.03 27.02
N ARG A 3 3.50 4.26 27.88
CA ARG A 3 3.63 4.06 29.33
C ARG A 3 3.83 2.56 29.61
N PRO A 4 4.39 2.17 30.77
CA PRO A 4 4.43 0.76 31.17
C PRO A 4 3.07 0.09 31.03
N ASN A 5 3.03 -1.12 30.46
CA ASN A 5 1.81 -1.88 30.12
C ASN A 5 0.94 -1.23 29.03
N GLY A 6 1.45 -0.23 28.32
CA GLY A 6 0.76 0.42 27.21
C GLY A 6 0.61 -0.51 26.01
N THR A 7 -0.56 -0.49 25.38
CA THR A 7 -0.87 -1.37 24.25
C THR A 7 -0.76 -0.64 22.92
N ALA A 8 -0.50 -1.40 21.86
CA ALA A 8 -0.46 -0.95 20.48
C ALA A 8 -1.35 -1.87 19.63
N LEU A 9 -2.23 -1.26 18.84
CA LEU A 9 -2.96 -1.91 17.75
C LEU A 9 -2.36 -1.40 16.44
N LEU A 10 -1.80 -2.30 15.64
CA LEU A 10 -1.18 -1.97 14.36
C LEU A 10 -2.00 -2.59 13.22
N TYR A 11 -2.22 -1.79 12.19
CA TYR A 11 -2.86 -2.20 10.94
C TYR A 11 -1.94 -1.79 9.79
N ILE A 12 -1.20 -2.74 9.24
CA ILE A 12 -0.14 -2.47 8.26
C ILE A 12 -0.46 -3.18 6.95
N VAL A 13 -0.52 -2.44 5.85
CA VAL A 13 -0.67 -3.02 4.51
C VAL A 13 0.60 -3.78 4.14
N ALA A 14 0.50 -5.10 4.07
CA ALA A 14 1.61 -5.99 3.72
C ALA A 14 1.74 -6.18 2.21
N SER A 15 0.62 -6.23 1.48
CA SER A 15 0.58 -6.39 0.04
C SER A 15 -0.59 -5.63 -0.56
N HIS A 16 -0.34 -4.89 -1.64
CA HIS A 16 -1.34 -4.14 -2.41
C HIS A 16 -0.87 -4.03 -3.86
N ASP A 17 -1.78 -4.12 -4.84
CA ASP A 17 -1.42 -3.96 -6.26
C ASP A 17 -0.73 -2.63 -6.57
N LEU A 18 -1.06 -1.59 -5.81
CA LEU A 18 -0.45 -0.27 -5.92
C LEU A 18 1.07 -0.33 -5.78
N PHE A 19 1.57 -1.14 -4.85
CA PHE A 19 3.02 -1.28 -4.63
C PHE A 19 3.68 -1.90 -5.86
N GLU A 20 3.06 -2.91 -6.45
CA GLU A 20 3.55 -3.51 -7.69
C GLU A 20 3.52 -2.52 -8.87
N VAL A 21 2.44 -1.75 -9.01
CA VAL A 21 2.32 -0.74 -10.08
C VAL A 21 3.38 0.35 -9.93
N LEU A 22 3.56 0.92 -8.74
CA LEU A 22 4.61 1.92 -8.49
C LEU A 22 6.00 1.35 -8.80
N ARG A 23 6.24 0.08 -8.46
CA ARG A 23 7.50 -0.62 -8.76
C ARG A 23 7.73 -0.82 -10.25
N ILE A 24 6.67 -1.03 -11.04
CA ILE A 24 6.73 -1.08 -12.50
C ILE A 24 7.09 0.30 -13.06
N LEU A 25 6.44 1.36 -12.56
CA LEU A 25 6.71 2.74 -12.99
C LEU A 25 8.11 3.21 -12.62
N ALA A 26 8.64 2.77 -11.48
CA ALA A 26 10.01 3.04 -11.04
C ALA A 26 11.11 2.45 -11.95
N ARG A 27 10.75 1.59 -12.90
CA ARG A 27 11.63 1.01 -13.93
C ARG A 27 11.23 1.40 -15.35
N ASP A 28 10.25 2.28 -15.48
CA ASP A 28 9.81 2.77 -16.78
C ASP A 28 10.77 3.89 -17.20
N VAL A 29 11.41 3.73 -18.36
CA VAL A 29 12.42 4.68 -18.89
C VAL A 29 11.92 6.13 -18.96
N ARG A 30 10.60 6.33 -19.00
CA ARG A 30 9.99 7.67 -19.00
C ARG A 30 10.03 8.35 -17.64
N PHE A 31 10.08 7.58 -16.55
CA PHE A 31 9.91 8.06 -15.18
C PHE A 31 11.08 7.73 -14.26
N GLU A 32 11.89 6.72 -14.58
CA GLU A 32 12.88 6.14 -13.67
C GLU A 32 13.89 7.16 -13.13
N GLN A 33 14.30 8.13 -13.94
CA GLN A 33 15.26 9.18 -13.55
C GLN A 33 14.75 10.07 -12.41
N TYR A 34 13.44 10.14 -12.21
CA TYR A 34 12.79 10.94 -11.17
C TYR A 34 12.40 10.12 -9.94
N ILE A 35 12.39 8.79 -10.02
CA ILE A 35 11.85 7.94 -8.95
C ILE A 35 13.01 7.39 -8.11
N PRO A 36 13.13 7.78 -6.82
CA PRO A 36 14.22 7.32 -5.97
C PRO A 36 14.24 5.80 -5.80
N ASP A 37 15.43 5.22 -5.69
CA ASP A 37 15.59 3.78 -5.46
C ASP A 37 14.84 3.26 -4.24
N LYS A 38 14.70 4.08 -3.18
CA LYS A 38 13.90 3.74 -1.99
C LYS A 38 12.44 3.42 -2.30
N ILE A 39 11.86 4.03 -3.35
CA ILE A 39 10.49 3.75 -3.80
C ILE A 39 10.40 2.39 -4.50
N ARG A 40 11.51 1.79 -4.96
CA ARG A 40 11.51 0.43 -5.53
C ARG A 40 11.16 -0.64 -4.50
N ASN A 41 11.32 -0.34 -3.21
CA ASN A 41 10.94 -1.20 -2.08
C ASN A 41 9.74 -0.63 -1.29
N PHE A 42 8.79 -0.01 -1.99
CA PHE A 42 7.60 0.57 -1.37
C PHE A 42 6.74 -0.52 -0.70
N GLY A 43 6.53 -0.39 0.61
CA GLY A 43 5.80 -1.35 1.45
C GLY A 43 6.73 -2.21 2.32
N PRO A 44 6.62 -2.13 3.66
CA PRO A 44 7.61 -2.71 4.58
C PRO A 44 7.74 -4.25 4.51
N TYR A 45 6.73 -4.93 3.96
CA TYR A 45 6.68 -6.39 3.90
C TYR A 45 6.41 -6.95 2.50
N TYR A 46 6.53 -6.13 1.45
CA TYR A 46 6.18 -6.55 0.09
C TYR A 46 7.03 -7.74 -0.41
N ASN A 47 8.34 -7.73 -0.13
CA ASN A 47 9.26 -8.80 -0.53
C ASN A 47 9.40 -9.91 0.54
N SER A 48 8.64 -9.84 1.61
CA SER A 48 8.80 -10.75 2.73
C SER A 48 8.13 -12.09 2.45
N ASN A 49 8.85 -13.19 2.66
CA ASN A 49 8.29 -14.53 2.55
C ASN A 49 7.32 -14.86 3.70
N ASN A 50 7.47 -14.21 4.86
CA ASN A 50 6.61 -14.45 6.01
C ASN A 50 6.42 -13.19 6.88
N ALA A 51 5.64 -12.25 6.37
CA ALA A 51 5.49 -10.91 6.94
C ALA A 51 4.99 -10.93 8.39
N ARG A 52 4.12 -11.89 8.70
CA ARG A 52 3.60 -12.13 10.04
C ARG A 52 4.70 -12.53 11.01
N LYS A 53 5.57 -13.47 10.62
CA LYS A 53 6.68 -13.92 11.46
C LYS A 53 7.68 -12.77 11.68
N GLU A 54 8.08 -12.10 10.61
CA GLU A 54 9.06 -11.01 10.65
C GLU A 54 8.60 -9.84 11.53
N LEU A 55 7.35 -9.39 11.39
CA LEU A 55 6.81 -8.32 12.24
C LEU A 55 6.69 -8.76 13.71
N LYS A 56 6.27 -10.02 13.97
CA LYS A 56 6.17 -10.54 15.33
C LYS A 56 7.54 -10.57 16.01
N GLU A 57 8.55 -11.09 15.33
CA GLU A 57 9.93 -11.17 15.84
C GLU A 57 10.53 -9.78 16.06
N LEU A 58 10.30 -8.85 15.14
CA LEU A 58 10.71 -7.45 15.29
C LEU A 58 10.11 -6.83 16.56
N LEU A 59 8.80 -6.96 16.78
CA LEU A 59 8.14 -6.40 17.96
C LEU A 59 8.65 -7.01 19.26
N GLN A 60 8.85 -8.33 19.29
CA GLN A 60 9.42 -9.02 20.44
C GLN A 60 10.86 -8.55 20.72
N SER A 61 11.68 -8.35 19.69
CA SER A 61 13.06 -7.88 19.83
C SER A 61 13.17 -6.47 20.43
N VAL A 62 12.15 -5.61 20.24
CA VAL A 62 12.10 -4.25 20.81
C VAL A 62 11.28 -4.15 22.10
N GLY A 63 11.01 -5.30 22.73
CA GLY A 63 10.45 -5.41 24.08
C GLY A 63 8.94 -5.52 24.17
N PHE A 64 8.22 -5.76 23.07
CA PHE A 64 6.77 -6.00 23.13
C PHE A 64 6.42 -7.45 23.43
N THR A 65 5.38 -7.64 24.24
CA THR A 65 4.62 -8.88 24.27
C THR A 65 3.55 -8.84 23.17
N VAL A 66 3.63 -9.75 22.20
CA VAL A 66 2.67 -9.82 21.08
C VAL A 66 1.55 -10.80 21.41
N TYR A 67 0.35 -10.29 21.68
CA TYR A 67 -0.84 -11.07 21.98
C TYR A 67 -1.56 -11.59 20.73
N HIS A 68 -1.54 -10.81 19.65
CA HIS A 68 -2.12 -11.21 18.37
C HIS A 68 -1.27 -10.72 17.21
N CYS A 69 -1.07 -11.56 16.20
CA CYS A 69 -0.45 -11.18 14.94
C CYS A 69 -0.99 -12.09 13.84
N SER A 70 -1.75 -11.52 12.91
CA SER A 70 -2.31 -12.24 11.77
C SER A 70 -2.07 -11.48 10.47
N LEU A 71 -1.92 -12.22 9.38
CA LEU A 71 -2.00 -11.70 8.02
C LEU A 71 -3.41 -12.02 7.52
N ARG A 72 -4.17 -10.99 7.16
CA ARG A 72 -5.56 -11.12 6.71
C ARG A 72 -5.71 -10.58 5.31
N GLU A 73 -6.57 -11.20 4.53
CA GLU A 73 -7.09 -10.59 3.31
C GLU A 73 -8.16 -9.57 3.70
N ALA A 74 -8.11 -8.43 3.05
CA ALA A 74 -9.04 -7.34 3.22
C ALA A 74 -9.47 -6.85 1.84
N SER A 75 -10.67 -6.29 1.79
CA SER A 75 -11.21 -5.72 0.57
C SER A 75 -11.84 -4.36 0.83
N TYR A 76 -11.88 -3.55 -0.21
CA TYR A 76 -12.60 -2.29 -0.22
C TYR A 76 -13.27 -2.13 -1.58
N SER A 77 -14.53 -1.71 -1.57
CA SER A 77 -15.28 -1.44 -2.79
C SER A 77 -15.68 0.03 -2.83
N GLU A 78 -15.45 0.66 -3.96
CA GLU A 78 -15.79 2.07 -4.17
C GLU A 78 -16.38 2.32 -5.55
N LYS A 79 -17.22 3.36 -5.62
CA LYS A 79 -17.79 3.84 -6.89
C LYS A 79 -16.76 4.51 -7.78
N LYS A 80 -15.69 5.07 -7.19
CA LYS A 80 -14.71 5.92 -7.89
C LYS A 80 -13.30 5.75 -7.30
N SER A 81 -12.57 4.75 -7.80
CA SER A 81 -11.14 4.55 -7.45
C SER A 81 -10.21 5.71 -7.76
N GLU A 82 -10.68 6.72 -8.48
CA GLU A 82 -9.95 7.96 -8.66
C GLU A 82 -9.66 8.71 -7.35
N LEU A 83 -10.57 8.69 -6.35
CA LEU A 83 -10.36 9.45 -5.11
C LEU A 83 -9.23 8.85 -4.28
N PHE A 84 -9.21 7.53 -4.14
CA PHE A 84 -8.11 6.82 -3.52
C PHE A 84 -6.79 7.13 -4.24
N LEU A 85 -6.74 7.00 -5.56
CA LEU A 85 -5.53 7.26 -6.34
C LEU A 85 -5.07 8.71 -6.26
N LYS A 86 -5.99 9.68 -6.26
CA LYS A 86 -5.65 11.11 -6.06
C LYS A 86 -4.96 11.32 -4.71
N SER A 87 -5.47 10.67 -3.66
CA SER A 87 -4.89 10.74 -2.31
C SER A 87 -3.48 10.13 -2.30
N ILE A 88 -3.30 8.98 -2.92
CA ILE A 88 -1.98 8.35 -3.07
C ILE A 88 -1.02 9.26 -3.84
N ILE A 89 -1.43 9.82 -4.98
CA ILE A 89 -0.60 10.68 -5.81
C ILE A 89 -0.13 11.92 -5.02
N SER A 90 -0.99 12.50 -4.19
CA SER A 90 -0.63 13.69 -3.39
C SER A 90 0.45 13.47 -2.34
N ILE A 91 0.76 12.22 -1.97
CA ILE A 91 1.78 11.88 -0.97
C ILE A 91 3.08 11.32 -1.59
N LEU A 92 3.23 11.38 -2.91
CA LEU A 92 4.44 10.94 -3.62
C LEU A 92 5.39 12.12 -3.84
N PRO A 93 6.39 12.34 -2.95
CA PRO A 93 7.20 13.56 -2.98
C PRO A 93 8.05 13.68 -4.25
N PHE A 94 8.43 12.56 -4.86
CA PHE A 94 9.25 12.55 -6.08
C PHE A 94 8.55 13.13 -7.31
N LEU A 95 7.23 13.37 -7.24
CA LEU A 95 6.52 14.03 -8.32
C LEU A 95 6.93 15.51 -8.45
N GLU A 96 7.44 16.12 -7.39
CA GLU A 96 7.92 17.50 -7.40
C GLU A 96 9.15 17.68 -8.31
N ASP A 97 9.91 16.62 -8.54
CA ASP A 97 11.10 16.61 -9.39
C ASP A 97 10.77 16.45 -10.89
N MET A 98 9.52 16.13 -11.24
CA MET A 98 9.09 15.85 -12.61
C MET A 98 8.57 17.12 -13.31
N PRO A 99 8.88 17.33 -14.61
CA PRO A 99 8.18 18.34 -15.42
C PRO A 99 6.67 18.07 -15.49
N ASN A 100 5.87 19.13 -15.61
CA ASN A 100 4.40 19.04 -15.59
C ASN A 100 3.82 18.04 -16.60
N ASP A 101 4.35 17.98 -17.82
CA ASP A 101 3.87 17.04 -18.84
C ASP A 101 4.22 15.58 -18.48
N VAL A 102 5.35 15.37 -17.80
CA VAL A 102 5.78 14.06 -17.28
C VAL A 102 4.91 13.64 -16.11
N ILE A 103 4.56 14.55 -15.18
CA ILE A 103 3.62 14.30 -14.08
C ILE A 103 2.28 13.81 -14.62
N GLU A 104 1.71 14.50 -15.60
CA GLU A 104 0.42 14.13 -16.17
C GLU A 104 0.46 12.78 -16.89
N LYS A 105 1.57 12.46 -17.58
CA LYS A 105 1.81 11.13 -18.14
C LYS A 105 1.92 10.07 -17.04
N PHE A 106 2.68 10.34 -15.97
CA PHE A 106 2.83 9.42 -14.84
C PHE A 106 1.48 9.10 -14.20
N LYS A 107 0.67 10.12 -13.87
CA LYS A 107 -0.67 9.95 -13.28
C LYS A 107 -1.56 9.08 -14.16
N LYS A 108 -1.62 9.35 -15.47
CA LYS A 108 -2.42 8.57 -16.43
C LYS A 108 -1.99 7.10 -16.47
N VAL A 109 -0.68 6.83 -16.53
CA VAL A 109 -0.17 5.46 -16.60
C VAL A 109 -0.38 4.72 -15.26
N LEU A 110 -0.19 5.41 -14.13
CA LEU A 110 -0.47 4.88 -12.79
C LEU A 110 -1.94 4.47 -12.67
N ILE A 111 -2.87 5.37 -12.98
CA ILE A 111 -4.31 5.11 -12.93
C ILE A 111 -4.68 3.93 -13.83
N TYR A 112 -4.23 3.94 -15.10
CA TYR A 112 -4.52 2.87 -16.05
C TYR A 112 -4.01 1.50 -15.55
N LYS A 113 -2.74 1.41 -15.13
CA LYS A 113 -2.16 0.15 -14.66
C LYS A 113 -2.80 -0.35 -13.37
N TYR A 114 -3.16 0.56 -12.48
CA TYR A 114 -3.86 0.24 -11.24
C TYR A 114 -5.25 -0.34 -11.52
N LEU A 115 -6.08 0.38 -12.29
CA LEU A 115 -7.45 -0.04 -12.59
C LEU A 115 -7.49 -1.36 -13.35
N LYS A 116 -6.49 -1.64 -14.20
CA LYS A 116 -6.37 -2.91 -14.93
C LYS A 116 -6.21 -4.13 -13.99
N LYS A 117 -5.79 -3.94 -12.74
CA LYS A 117 -5.68 -5.01 -11.74
C LYS A 117 -6.95 -5.16 -10.88
N LYS A 118 -7.96 -4.31 -11.05
CA LYS A 118 -9.17 -4.31 -10.23
C LYS A 118 -10.30 -5.09 -10.86
N ILE A 119 -11.24 -5.51 -10.01
CA ILE A 119 -12.45 -6.24 -10.42
C ILE A 119 -13.61 -5.25 -10.41
N ASN A 120 -14.22 -5.02 -11.57
CA ASN A 120 -15.42 -4.21 -11.66
C ASN A 120 -16.67 -5.10 -11.57
N TYR A 121 -17.65 -4.67 -10.80
CA TYR A 121 -18.90 -5.41 -10.59
C TYR A 121 -20.07 -4.45 -10.39
N LYS A 122 -21.29 -4.97 -10.53
CA LYS A 122 -22.52 -4.24 -10.21
C LYS A 122 -23.04 -4.65 -8.85
N SER A 123 -23.40 -3.69 -8.01
CA SER A 123 -24.06 -3.94 -6.73
C SER A 123 -25.50 -4.42 -6.93
N ILE A 124 -26.14 -4.84 -5.84
CA ILE A 124 -27.58 -5.19 -5.82
C ILE A 124 -28.44 -3.99 -6.23
N ASP A 125 -27.98 -2.77 -5.93
CA ASP A 125 -28.63 -1.51 -6.30
C ASP A 125 -28.25 -1.04 -7.73
N ASN A 126 -27.66 -1.93 -8.54
CA ASN A 126 -27.21 -1.66 -9.92
C ASN A 126 -26.15 -0.55 -10.02
N GLU A 127 -25.40 -0.32 -8.95
CA GLU A 127 -24.28 0.63 -8.94
C GLU A 127 -23.00 -0.03 -9.43
N GLU A 128 -22.25 0.62 -10.30
CA GLU A 128 -20.93 0.16 -10.73
C GLU A 128 -19.90 0.40 -9.63
N LEU A 129 -19.23 -0.66 -9.20
CA LEU A 129 -18.24 -0.67 -8.13
C LEU A 129 -16.94 -1.32 -8.60
N THR A 130 -15.84 -0.80 -8.08
CA THR A 130 -14.51 -1.39 -8.25
C THR A 130 -14.07 -2.01 -6.93
N LEU A 131 -13.79 -3.31 -6.96
CA LEU A 131 -13.27 -4.08 -5.83
C LEU A 131 -11.74 -4.02 -5.82
N ASP A 132 -11.19 -3.61 -4.68
CA ASP A 132 -9.78 -3.67 -4.35
C ASP A 132 -9.51 -4.76 -3.30
N LEU A 133 -8.48 -5.57 -3.54
CA LEU A 133 -8.05 -6.66 -2.67
C LEU A 133 -6.62 -6.42 -2.20
N TYR A 134 -6.38 -6.59 -0.91
CA TYR A 134 -5.08 -6.37 -0.31
C TYR A 134 -4.88 -7.26 0.93
N LYS A 135 -3.64 -7.35 1.40
CA LYS A 135 -3.29 -8.10 2.60
C LYS A 135 -2.79 -7.17 3.68
N VAL A 136 -3.23 -7.40 4.91
CA VAL A 136 -2.90 -6.58 6.07
C VAL A 136 -2.40 -7.41 7.23
N LEU A 137 -1.41 -6.87 7.93
CA LEU A 137 -0.99 -7.36 9.22
C LEU A 137 -1.81 -6.65 10.29
N VAL A 138 -2.53 -7.43 11.09
CA VAL A 138 -3.25 -6.96 12.26
C VAL A 138 -2.54 -7.46 13.50
N VAL A 139 -2.04 -6.52 14.30
CA VAL A 139 -1.24 -6.84 15.49
C VAL A 139 -1.78 -6.15 16.72
N TYR A 140 -1.88 -6.90 17.81
CA TYR A 140 -2.13 -6.39 19.14
C TYR A 140 -0.95 -6.76 20.04
N ALA A 141 -0.30 -5.76 20.63
CA ALA A 141 0.91 -5.94 21.43
C ALA A 141 0.93 -4.98 22.63
N GLN A 142 1.72 -5.32 23.65
CA GLN A 142 1.91 -4.50 24.85
C GLN A 142 3.39 -4.28 25.12
N LYS A 143 3.75 -3.08 25.59
CA LYS A 143 5.11 -2.67 25.95
C LYS A 143 5.30 -2.54 27.45
#